data_AF-A0A932U333-F1
#
_entry.id   AF-A0A932U333-F1
#
_cell.length_a   1.000
_cell.length_b   1.000
_cell.length_c   1.000
_cell.angle_alpha   90.00
_cell.angle_beta   90.00
_cell.angle_gamma   90.00
#
_symmetry.space_group_name_H-M   'P 1'
#
loop_
_entity.id
_entity.type
_entity.pdbx_description
1 polymer ?
#
loop_
_entity_poly.entity_id
_entity_poly.type
_entity_poly.pdbx_seq_one_letter_code
_entity_poly.pdbx_strand_id
1 'polypeptide(L)' 'MPKELTPEEAFRRARAMSERYVAKGPYKFYPDPEVVEVVQQGLGENERKHGQRYCP' A
#
# COMPACT_ATOMS: atom_id res chain seq x y z
N MET A 1 7.32 -3.36 15.69
CA MET A 1 8.40 -4.18 15.12
C MET A 1 8.13 -4.39 13.64
N PRO A 2 9.16 -4.37 12.79
CA PRO A 2 9.05 -4.80 11.39
C PRO A 2 8.40 -6.19 11.37
N LYS A 3 7.38 -6.38 10.54
CA LYS A 3 6.75 -7.70 10.39
C LYS A 3 7.56 -8.47 9.36
N GLU A 4 7.77 -9.77 9.61
CA GLU A 4 8.27 -10.69 8.60
C GLU A 4 7.19 -10.90 7.53
N LEU A 5 7.07 -9.94 6.63
CA LEU A 5 6.18 -9.99 5.46
C LEU A 5 7.03 -10.30 4.24
N THR A 6 6.54 -11.17 3.35
CA THR A 6 7.09 -11.24 2.00
C THR A 6 6.73 -9.96 1.22
N PRO A 7 7.47 -9.63 0.15
CA PRO A 7 7.10 -8.52 -0.73
C PRO A 7 5.64 -8.60 -1.23
N GLU A 8 5.19 -9.80 -1.61
CA GLU A 8 3.83 -10.04 -2.11
C GLU A 8 2.77 -9.83 -1.03
N GLU A 9 3.04 -10.30 0.20
CA GLU A 9 2.14 -10.10 1.34
C GLU A 9 2.03 -8.62 1.71
N ALA A 10 3.17 -7.92 1.74
CA ALA A 10 3.23 -6.50 2.03
C ALA A 10 2.45 -5.68 0.98
N PHE A 11 2.64 -6.00 -0.31
CA PHE A 11 1.89 -5.41 -1.40
C PHE A 11 0.39 -5.67 -1.28
N ARG A 12 -0.04 -6.93 -1.07
CA ARG A 12 -1.46 -7.28 -0.90
C ARG A 12 -2.11 -6.51 0.26
N ARG A 13 -1.39 -6.34 1.36
CA ARG A 13 -1.86 -5.58 2.52
C ARG A 13 -1.99 -4.08 2.23
N ALA A 14 -1.00 -3.50 1.55
CA ALA A 14 -1.03 -2.09 1.15
C ALA A 14 -2.19 -1.82 0.18
N ARG A 15 -2.36 -2.67 -0.85
CA ARG A 15 -3.48 -2.60 -1.79
C ARG A 15 -4.83 -2.68 -1.08
N ALA A 16 -5.04 -3.68 -0.22
CA ALA A 16 -6.29 -3.84 0.53
C ALA A 16 -6.58 -2.63 1.45
N MET A 17 -5.54 -1.99 2.01
CA MET A 17 -5.69 -0.77 2.77
C MET A 17 -6.19 0.38 1.89
N SER A 18 -5.56 0.61 0.74
CA SER A 18 -5.92 1.66 -0.20
C SER A 18 -7.34 1.48 -0.74
N GLU A 19 -7.72 0.26 -1.14
CA GLU A 19 -9.07 -0.06 -1.62
C GLU A 19 -10.13 0.22 -0.54
N ARG A 20 -9.89 -0.17 0.71
CA ARG A 20 -10.78 0.14 1.83
C ARG A 20 -10.87 1.63 2.13
N TYR A 21 -9.78 2.37 1.94
CA TYR A 21 -9.73 3.81 2.19
C TYR A 21 -10.57 4.57 1.17
N VAL A 22 -10.45 4.21 -0.11
CA VAL A 22 -11.27 4.73 -1.20
C VAL A 22 -12.74 4.35 -1.02
N ALA A 23 -13.04 3.09 -0.67
CA ALA A 23 -14.42 2.63 -0.49
C ALA A 23 -15.17 3.32 0.66
N LYS A 24 -14.46 3.84 1.67
CA LYS A 24 -15.05 4.50 2.85
C LYS A 24 -15.15 6.02 2.73
N GLY A 25 -14.42 6.63 1.80
CA GLY A 25 -14.22 8.08 1.76
C GLY A 25 -14.68 8.72 0.45
N PRO A 26 -14.57 10.06 0.34
CA PRO A 26 -14.83 10.79 -0.90
C PRO A 26 -13.67 10.69 -1.91
N TYR A 27 -12.68 9.85 -1.63
CA TYR A 27 -11.45 9.75 -2.41
C TYR A 27 -11.63 8.81 -3.60
N LYS A 28 -10.85 9.04 -4.65
CA LYS A 28 -10.72 8.15 -5.81
C LYS A 28 -9.25 7.89 -6.09
N PHE A 29 -8.97 6.75 -6.71
CA PHE A 29 -7.63 6.50 -7.24
C PHE A 29 -7.29 7.48 -8.35
N TYR A 30 -5.99 7.72 -8.51
CA TYR A 30 -5.48 8.37 -9.70
C TYR A 30 -5.82 7.50 -10.94
N PRO A 31 -6.15 8.10 -12.10
CA PRO A 31 -6.64 7.33 -13.26
C PRO A 31 -5.65 6.33 -13.84
N ASP A 32 -4.35 6.52 -13.62
CA ASP A 32 -3.31 5.59 -14.07
C ASP A 32 -3.11 4.46 -13.04
N PRO A 33 -3.50 3.21 -13.37
CA PRO A 33 -3.39 2.10 -12.44
C PRO A 33 -1.93 1.70 -12.16
N GLU A 34 -1.00 1.92 -13.09
CA GLU A 34 0.42 1.58 -12.89
C GLU A 34 1.04 2.50 -11.83
N VAL A 35 0.73 3.80 -11.89
CA VAL A 35 1.16 4.76 -10.87
C VAL A 35 0.61 4.39 -9.49
N VAL A 36 -0.67 4.00 -9.42
CA VAL A 36 -1.30 3.56 -8.17
C VAL A 36 -0.63 2.30 -7.62
N GLU A 37 -0.30 1.34 -8.49
CA GLU A 37 0.39 0.12 -8.11
C GLU A 37 1.79 0.40 -7.55
N VAL A 38 2.59 1.24 -8.21
CA VAL A 38 3.92 1.64 -7.74
C VAL A 38 3.87 2.25 -6.34
N VAL A 39 2.89 3.12 -6.08
CA VAL A 39 2.68 3.70 -4.74
C VAL A 39 2.31 2.62 -3.72
N GLN A 40 1.41 1.69 -4.08
CA GLN A 40 1.01 0.59 -3.19
C GLN A 40 2.18 -0.36 -2.89
N GLN A 41 3.04 -0.64 -3.86
CA GLN A 41 4.27 -1.40 -3.68
C GLN A 41 5.22 -0.69 -2.70
N GLY A 42 5.44 0.62 -2.88
CA GLY A 42 6.27 1.43 -1.97
C GLY A 42 5.73 1.47 -0.54
N LEU A 43 4.41 1.61 -0.37
CA LEU A 43 3.75 1.55 0.94
C LEU A 43 3.96 0.19 1.61
N GLY A 44 3.82 -0.91 0.86
CA GLY A 44 4.08 -2.27 1.35
C GLY A 44 5.53 -2.46 1.76
N GLU A 45 6.48 -2.01 0.94
CA GLU A 45 7.90 -2.11 1.22
C GLU A 45 8.30 -1.33 2.49
N ASN A 46 7.68 -0.18 2.72
CA ASN A 46 7.86 0.57 3.95
C ASN A 46 7.26 -0.16 5.17
N GLU A 47 6.10 -0.81 5.05
CA GLU A 47 5.54 -1.65 6.11
C GLU A 47 6.50 -2.80 6.47
N ARG A 48 7.11 -3.42 5.46
CA ARG A 48 8.07 -4.52 5.63
C ARG A 48 9.36 -4.04 6.30
N LYS A 49 9.98 -2.97 5.79
CA LYS A 49 11.27 -2.46 6.29
C LYS A 49 11.17 -1.74 7.64
N HIS A 50 10.11 -0.96 7.84
CA HIS A 50 10.01 -0.01 8.94
C HIS A 50 8.83 -0.28 9.88
N GLY A 51 7.98 -1.25 9.56
CA GLY A 51 6.78 -1.58 10.34
C GLY A 51 5.60 -0.64 10.11
N GLN A 52 5.74 0.39 9.25
CA GLN A 52 4.71 1.38 8.93
C GLN A 52 4.72 1.76 7.45
N ARG A 53 3.56 2.16 6.89
CA ARG A 53 3.41 2.53 5.48
C ARG A 53 3.74 4.01 5.26
N TYR A 54 5.00 4.38 5.43
CA TYR A 54 5.45 5.74 5.15
C TYR A 54 5.23 6.09 3.67
N CYS A 55 5.06 7.38 3.39
CA CYS A 55 4.99 7.89 2.02
C CYS A 55 6.25 7.43 1.26
N PRO A 56 6.09 6.68 0.16
CA PRO A 56 7.19 6.22 -0.66
C PRO A 56 7.76 7.32 -1.56
#